data_AF-A0A354PEY9-F1
#
_entry.id   AF-A0A354PEY9-F1
#
_cell.length_a   1.000
_cell.length_b   1.000
_cell.length_c   1.000
_cell.angle_alpha   90.00
_cell.angle_beta   90.00
_cell.angle_gamma   90.00
#
_symmetry.space_group_name_H-M   'P 1'
#
loop_
_entity.id
_entity.type
_entity.pdbx_description
1 polymer ?
#
loop_
_entity_poly.entity_id
_entity_poly.type
_entity_poly.pdbx_seq_one_letter_code
_entity_poly.pdbx_strand_id
1 'polypeptide(L)' 'MGRKFAIFLIRCYQVGISPILGRSCRFSPSCSHYAIAVIQRDGFFVGGWRAFRRILRCHPFNPGGYDPP' A
#
# COMPACT_ATOMS: atom_id res chain seq x y z
N MET A 1 -1.53 12.11 15.32
CA MET A 1 -2.04 12.99 14.23
C MET A 1 -1.83 12.41 12.81
N GLY A 2 -0.64 11.89 12.44
CA GLY A 2 -0.33 11.55 11.03
C GLY A 2 -1.03 10.33 10.38
N ARG A 3 -1.60 9.39 11.14
CA ARG A 3 -2.25 8.18 10.58
C ARG A 3 -3.43 8.49 9.64
N LYS A 4 -4.32 9.39 10.05
CA LYS A 4 -5.54 9.72 9.28
C LYS A 4 -5.18 10.44 7.97
N PHE A 5 -4.21 11.35 8.02
CA PHE A 5 -3.72 12.08 6.86
C PHE A 5 -3.10 11.14 5.81
N ALA A 6 -2.31 10.17 6.25
CA ALA A 6 -1.71 9.16 5.37
C ALA A 6 -2.75 8.27 4.69
N ILE A 7 -3.74 7.78 5.46
CA ILE A 7 -4.83 6.96 4.94
C ILE A 7 -5.65 7.78 3.94
N PHE A 8 -5.87 9.07 4.21
CA PHE A 8 -6.55 9.98 3.29
C PHE A 8 -5.78 10.12 1.97
N LEU A 9 -4.46 10.37 2.01
CA LEU A 9 -3.61 10.41 0.81
C LEU A 9 -3.67 9.10 0.00
N ILE A 10 -3.59 7.95 0.68
CA ILE A 10 -3.66 6.63 0.02
C ILE A 10 -5.04 6.42 -0.62
N ARG A 11 -6.12 6.87 0.03
CA ARG A 11 -7.48 6.80 -0.54
C ARG A 11 -7.65 7.74 -1.74
N CYS A 12 -7.15 8.97 -1.67
CA CYS A 12 -7.14 9.89 -2.81
C CYS A 12 -6.39 9.28 -4.00
N TYR A 13 -5.24 8.65 -3.74
CA TYR A 13 -4.50 7.89 -4.75
C TYR A 13 -5.31 6.70 -5.29
N GLN A 14 -5.98 5.93 -4.42
CA GLN A 14 -6.82 4.80 -4.85
C GLN A 14 -7.97 5.25 -5.75
N VAL A 15 -8.63 6.37 -5.45
CA VAL A 15 -9.78 6.83 -6.24
C VAL A 15 -9.35 7.52 -7.54
N GLY A 16 -8.25 8.28 -7.53
CA GLY A 16 -7.77 9.00 -8.72
C GLY A 16 -6.92 8.14 -9.66
N ILE A 17 -5.91 7.44 -9.13
CA ILE A 17 -4.86 6.78 -9.92
C ILE A 17 -5.11 5.28 -10.08
N SER A 18 -5.66 4.58 -9.07
CA SER A 18 -5.91 3.14 -9.17
C SER A 18 -6.81 2.70 -10.34
N PRO A 19 -7.88 3.42 -10.75
CA PRO A 19 -8.68 3.01 -11.90
C PRO A 19 -7.93 3.13 -13.22
N ILE A 20 -6.96 4.05 -13.31
CA ILE A 20 -6.15 4.29 -14.50
C ILE A 20 -5.00 3.27 -14.59
N LEU A 21 -4.43 2.87 -13.45
CA LEU A 21 -3.27 1.97 -13.38
C LEU A 21 -3.63 0.46 -13.40
N GLY A 22 -4.92 0.12 -13.28
CA GLY A 22 -5.40 -1.26 -13.24
C GLY A 22 -4.92 -2.07 -12.03
N ARG A 23 -5.21 -3.38 -12.02
CA ARG A 23 -4.71 -4.32 -10.98
C ARG A 23 -3.25 -4.70 -11.24
N SER A 24 -2.34 -3.74 -11.15
CA SER A 24 -0.89 -3.95 -11.37
C SER A 24 -0.15 -4.44 -10.10
N CYS A 25 -0.78 -4.35 -8.91
CA CYS A 25 -0.18 -4.92 -7.70
C CYS A 25 -0.14 -6.45 -7.82
N ARG A 26 1.07 -7.00 -7.80
CA ARG A 26 1.34 -8.45 -7.80
C ARG A 26 1.14 -9.12 -6.45
N PHE A 27 1.04 -8.32 -5.38
CA PHE A 27 0.81 -8.83 -4.04
C PHE A 27 -0.66 -8.73 -3.66
N SER A 28 -1.16 -9.75 -2.97
CA SER A 28 -2.51 -9.79 -2.41
C SER A 28 -2.46 -9.84 -0.88
N PRO A 29 -3.23 -8.99 -0.16
CA PRO A 29 -4.01 -7.87 -0.66
C PRO A 29 -3.12 -6.78 -1.29
N SER A 30 -3.74 -5.87 -2.06
CA SER A 30 -3.01 -4.84 -2.81
C SER A 30 -2.10 -3.99 -1.93
N CYS A 31 -1.06 -3.43 -2.52
CA CYS A 31 -0.03 -2.66 -1.81
C CYS A 31 -0.63 -1.48 -1.02
N SER A 32 -1.69 -0.86 -1.53
CA SER A 32 -2.43 0.22 -0.85
C SER A 32 -3.32 -0.28 0.29
N HIS A 33 -3.96 -1.45 0.17
CA HIS A 33 -4.66 -2.10 1.28
C HIS A 33 -3.70 -2.49 2.41
N TYR A 34 -2.57 -3.09 2.06
CA TYR A 34 -1.51 -3.39 3.02
C TYR A 34 -1.07 -2.12 3.74
N ALA A 35 -0.79 -1.05 2.99
CA ALA A 35 -0.37 0.23 3.54
C ALA A 35 -1.35 0.79 4.59
N ILE A 36 -2.66 0.77 4.29
CA ILE A 36 -3.69 1.22 5.23
C ILE A 36 -3.69 0.35 6.49
N ALA A 37 -3.59 -0.97 6.35
CA ALA A 37 -3.61 -1.89 7.48
C ALA A 37 -2.38 -1.72 8.39
N VAL A 38 -1.17 -1.67 7.84
CA VAL A 38 0.05 -1.47 8.66
C VAL A 38 0.13 -0.06 9.25
N ILE A 39 -0.34 0.97 8.54
CA ILE A 39 -0.44 2.33 9.11
C ILE A 39 -1.47 2.34 10.24
N GLN A 40 -2.54 1.55 10.14
CA GLN A 40 -3.52 1.38 11.21
C GLN A 40 -2.98 0.57 12.41
N ARG A 41 -2.08 -0.38 12.22
CA ARG A 41 -1.48 -1.12 13.33
C ARG A 41 -0.31 -0.38 13.97
N ASP A 42 0.71 -0.09 13.17
CA ASP A 42 2.05 0.29 13.64
C ASP A 42 2.29 1.82 13.65
N GLY A 43 1.38 2.62 13.09
CA GLY A 43 1.54 4.06 12.98
C GLY A 43 2.05 4.52 11.61
N PHE A 44 2.08 5.85 11.41
CA PHE A 44 2.40 6.45 10.11
C PHE A 44 3.83 6.15 9.65
N PHE A 45 4.83 6.32 10.52
CA PHE A 45 6.24 6.16 10.16
C PHE A 45 6.60 4.68 9.91
N VAL A 46 6.29 3.80 10.87
CA VAL A 46 6.62 2.37 10.77
C VAL A 46 5.77 1.69 9.69
N GLY A 47 4.46 1.93 9.70
CA GLY A 47 3.55 1.40 8.67
C GLY A 47 3.88 1.95 7.28
N GLY A 48 4.18 3.25 7.17
CA GLY A 48 4.61 3.88 5.92
C GLY A 48 5.89 3.27 5.38
N TRP A 49 6.89 3.02 6.22
CA TRP A 49 8.14 2.37 5.81
C TRP A 49 7.94 0.93 5.32
N ARG A 50 7.13 0.13 6.02
CA ARG A 50 6.78 -1.24 5.61
C ARG A 50 6.03 -1.27 4.28
N ALA A 51 5.06 -0.38 4.13
CA ALA A 51 4.30 -0.21 2.90
C ALA A 51 5.20 0.19 1.72
N PHE A 52 6.06 1.18 1.92
CA PHE A 52 6.97 1.69 0.90
C PHE A 52 7.94 0.60 0.42
N ARG A 53 8.57 -0.13 1.33
CA ARG A 53 9.42 -1.28 1.00
C ARG A 53 8.69 -2.36 0.20
N ARG A 54 7.38 -2.54 0.40
CA ARG A 54 6.58 -3.49 -0.37
C ARG A 54 6.22 -2.96 -1.75
N ILE A 55 5.90 -1.67 -1.89
CA ILE A 55 5.68 -1.03 -3.19
C ILE A 55 6.94 -1.13 -4.06
N LEU A 56 8.13 -0.90 -3.49
CA LEU A 56 9.40 -1.08 -4.22
C LEU A 56 9.62 -2.52 -4.72
N ARG A 57 9.14 -3.52 -3.97
CA ARG A 57 9.16 -4.94 -4.38
C ARG A 57 8.07 -5.28 -5.38
N CYS A 58 7.08 -4.42 -5.59
CA CYS A 58 6.00 -4.63 -6.54
C CYS A 58 6.42 -4.22 -7.96
N HIS A 59 7.39 -4.95 -8.51
CA HIS A 59 7.89 -4.77 -9.88
C HIS A 59 7.59 -6.03 -10.73
N PRO A 60 7.56 -5.93 -12.08
CA PRO A 60 7.18 -7.03 -12.96
C PRO A 60 8.11 -8.27 -12.94
N PHE A 61 9.27 -8.16 -12.30
CA PHE A 61 10.21 -9.28 -12.13
C PHE A 61 10.05 -9.97 -10.77
N ASN A 62 9.13 -9.50 -9.91
CA ASN A 62 8.77 -10.19 -8.69
C ASN A 62 7.57 -11.11 -8.97
N PRO A 63 7.60 -12.40 -8.60
CA PRO A 63 6.44 -13.28 -8.78
C PRO A 63 5.20 -12.77 -8.04
N GLY A 64 5.38 -11.90 -7.04
CA GLY A 64 4.30 -11.48 -6.18
C GLY A 64 3.88 -12.62 -5.25
N GLY A 65 2.78 -12.43 -4.54
CA GLY A 65 2.30 -13.44 -3.60
C GLY A 65 1.33 -12.91 -2.56
N TYR A 66 0.87 -13.81 -1.70
CA TYR A 66 0.06 -13.46 -0.55
C TYR A 66 0.96 -12.99 0.60
N ASP A 67 0.82 -11.73 1.01
CA ASP A 67 1.58 -11.15 2.11
C ASP A 67 0.58 -10.31 2.94
N PRO A 68 0.04 -10.87 4.04
CA PRO A 68 -0.92 -10.16 4.87
C PRO A 68 -0.22 -9.19 5.84
N PRO A 69 -0.88 -8.08 6.20
CA PRO A 69 -0.40 -7.09 7.18
C PRO A 69 -0.47 -7.53 8.65
#